data_AF-A0A7Y4KIJ5-F1
#
_entry.id   AF-A0A7Y4KIJ5-F1
#
_cell.length_a   1.000
_cell.length_b   1.000
_cell.length_c   1.000
_cell.angle_alpha   90.00
_cell.angle_beta   90.00
_cell.angle_gamma   90.00
#
_symmetry.space_group_name_H-M   'P 1'
#
loop_
_entity.id
_entity.type
_entity.pdbx_description
1 polymer ?
#
loop_
_entity_poly.entity_id
_entity_poly.type
_entity_poly.pdbx_seq_one_letter_code
_entity_poly.pdbx_strand_id
1 'polypeptide(L)'
;MSLEVPASQQSRCAVHPEQPAGGTCTRCGSFICADCATSVPGLGVRLYCAACAARPEVNYLEALRQRYWGRRDEWAWVVAGVTLLLCVGVAAAFAQWGLSATKQSLFPLVLLLPVPVGVAFFLGKRWARHALLPTPLVMAVAADVLYRDGRFLFFLCAIPGLFIALRIHRDARNQLFFRLPVSSGSLKLLWDLRFNNPLARQALHFGFSAVFMPLLAPVALICGAVALTRVDLKATPPIDRRGQAITGIVLGLVSPAVWGFALLPVLDRWLSSMVYK
;
A
#
# COMPACT_ATOMS: atom_id res chain seq x y z
N MET A 1 22.14 -35.50 34.80
CA MET A 1 22.64 -36.65 34.04
C MET A 1 22.04 -36.58 32.64
N SER A 2 22.79 -36.13 31.64
CA SER A 2 22.36 -36.25 30.23
C SER A 2 22.71 -37.66 29.77
N LEU A 3 21.70 -38.43 29.36
CA LEU A 3 21.92 -39.69 28.66
C LEU A 3 22.51 -39.34 27.29
N GLU A 4 23.81 -39.54 27.12
CA GLU A 4 24.45 -39.45 25.81
C GLU A 4 23.94 -40.61 24.96
N VAL A 5 23.03 -40.30 24.03
CA VAL A 5 22.50 -41.27 23.07
C VAL A 5 23.59 -41.55 22.03
N PRO A 6 23.96 -42.83 21.80
CA PRO A 6 24.95 -43.20 20.78
C PRO A 6 24.62 -42.56 19.43
N ALA A 7 25.64 -42.08 18.70
CA ALA A 7 25.44 -41.40 17.40
C ALA A 7 24.69 -42.25 16.35
N SER A 8 24.71 -43.58 16.49
CA SER A 8 23.92 -44.52 15.66
C SER A 8 22.42 -44.53 15.97
N GLN A 9 22.02 -44.05 17.15
CA GLN A 9 20.63 -43.98 17.61
C GLN A 9 20.04 -42.56 17.53
N GLN A 10 20.85 -41.57 17.12
CA GLN A 10 20.36 -40.21 16.90
C GLN A 10 19.57 -40.13 15.59
N SER A 11 18.41 -39.48 15.63
CA SER A 11 17.66 -39.20 14.41
C SER A 11 18.48 -38.27 13.51
N ARG A 12 18.46 -38.55 12.20
CA ARG A 12 19.23 -37.80 11.18
C ARG A 12 18.31 -36.89 10.38
N CYS A 13 18.85 -35.82 9.84
CA CYS A 13 18.06 -34.94 8.97
C CYS A 13 17.64 -35.67 7.69
N ALA A 14 16.38 -35.50 7.30
CA ALA A 14 15.84 -36.11 6.08
C ALA A 14 16.50 -35.59 4.78
N VAL A 15 17.09 -34.39 4.82
CA VAL A 15 17.78 -33.75 3.68
C VAL A 15 19.29 -33.94 3.76
N HIS A 16 19.84 -33.91 4.98
CA HIS A 16 21.27 -34.08 5.25
C HIS A 16 21.49 -35.28 6.18
N PRO A 17 21.57 -36.52 5.64
CA PRO A 17 21.73 -37.72 6.47
C PRO A 17 22.96 -37.69 7.36
N GLU A 18 24.00 -36.93 6.98
CA GLU A 18 25.24 -36.80 7.75
C GLU A 18 25.09 -35.95 9.02
N GLN A 19 24.06 -35.12 9.11
CA GLN A 19 23.84 -34.24 10.25
C GLN A 19 22.80 -34.81 11.24
N PRO A 20 23.02 -34.65 12.55
CA PRO A 20 22.00 -34.99 13.55
C PRO A 20 20.79 -34.07 13.40
N ALA A 21 19.61 -34.61 13.67
CA ALA A 21 18.38 -33.83 13.68
C ALA A 21 18.39 -32.87 14.87
N GLY A 22 18.28 -31.57 14.59
CA GLY A 22 18.10 -30.52 15.60
C GLY A 22 16.64 -30.36 16.03
N GLY A 23 15.70 -30.95 15.29
CA GLY A 23 14.28 -30.95 15.63
C GLY A 23 13.41 -31.65 14.59
N THR A 24 12.10 -31.50 14.73
CA THR A 24 11.10 -32.06 13.81
C THR A 24 10.25 -30.94 13.22
N CYS A 25 9.93 -31.05 11.93
CA CYS A 25 9.00 -30.13 11.29
C CYS A 25 7.61 -30.27 11.94
N THR A 26 7.08 -29.16 12.47
CA THR A 26 5.78 -29.13 13.17
C THR A 26 4.61 -29.62 12.31
N ARG A 27 4.76 -29.55 10.98
CA ARG A 27 3.71 -29.94 10.04
C ARG A 27 3.82 -31.38 9.53
N CYS A 28 4.96 -31.74 8.92
CA CYS A 28 5.10 -33.04 8.26
C CYS A 28 5.84 -34.08 9.11
N GLY A 29 6.33 -33.71 10.30
CA GLY A 29 7.05 -34.61 11.19
C GLY A 29 8.47 -34.95 10.77
N SER A 30 8.95 -34.48 9.60
CA SER A 30 10.30 -34.78 9.12
C SER A 30 11.37 -34.25 10.07
N PHE A 31 12.40 -35.06 10.34
CA PHE A 31 13.59 -34.64 11.08
C PHE A 31 14.41 -33.61 10.27
N ILE A 32 14.75 -32.48 10.90
CA ILE A 32 15.49 -31.36 10.28
C ILE A 32 16.71 -31.02 11.13
N CYS A 33 17.85 -30.75 10.49
CA CYS A 33 19.01 -30.18 11.16
C CYS A 33 18.80 -28.68 11.42
N ALA A 34 19.70 -28.06 12.20
CA ALA A 34 19.65 -26.63 12.50
C ALA A 34 19.66 -25.76 11.23
N ASP A 35 20.44 -26.14 10.22
CA ASP A 35 20.54 -25.42 8.93
C ASP A 35 19.25 -25.51 8.10
N CYS A 36 18.52 -26.63 8.20
CA CYS A 36 17.24 -26.82 7.53
C CYS A 36 16.04 -26.24 8.30
N ALA A 37 16.25 -25.84 9.56
CA ALA A 37 15.19 -25.36 10.41
C ALA A 37 14.78 -23.94 10.01
N THR A 38 13.56 -23.80 9.48
CA THR A 38 13.01 -22.53 9.05
C THR A 38 11.91 -22.07 10.00
N SER A 39 12.05 -20.88 10.56
CA SER A 39 10.96 -20.21 11.29
C SER A 39 10.14 -19.35 10.33
N VAL A 40 8.81 -19.47 10.36
CA VAL A 40 7.92 -18.62 9.57
C VAL A 40 7.52 -17.40 10.41
N PRO A 41 7.64 -16.16 9.89
CA PRO A 41 7.22 -14.97 10.62
C PRO A 41 5.78 -15.09 11.14
N GLY A 42 5.52 -14.64 12.38
CA GLY A 42 4.17 -14.63 12.95
C GLY A 42 3.63 -15.98 13.43
N LEU A 43 4.40 -17.07 13.35
CA LEU A 43 4.00 -18.41 13.83
C LEU A 43 4.72 -18.86 15.12
N GLY A 44 5.41 -17.94 15.80
CA GLY A 44 6.12 -18.21 17.07
C GLY A 44 7.35 -19.10 16.90
N VAL A 45 7.64 -19.92 17.92
CA VAL A 45 8.83 -20.80 18.02
C VAL A 45 8.67 -22.11 17.22
N ARG A 46 7.67 -22.21 16.34
CA ARG A 46 7.43 -23.42 15.54
C ARG A 46 8.49 -23.56 14.45
N LEU A 47 9.10 -24.74 14.37
CA LEU A 47 10.09 -25.07 13.35
C LEU A 47 9.43 -25.82 12.19
N TYR A 48 9.73 -25.37 10.98
CA TYR A 48 9.27 -25.99 9.74
C TYR A 48 10.48 -26.35 8.86
N CYS A 49 10.36 -27.42 8.07
CA CYS A 49 11.30 -27.64 6.97
C CYS A 49 11.08 -26.58 5.86
N ALA A 50 12.10 -26.31 5.06
CA ALA A 50 12.04 -25.32 3.98
C ALA A 50 10.84 -25.55 3.03
N ALA A 51 10.54 -26.81 2.69
CA ALA A 51 9.41 -27.17 1.84
C ALA A 51 8.05 -26.83 2.47
N CYS A 52 7.87 -27.08 3.78
CA CYS A 52 6.64 -26.73 4.47
C CYS A 52 6.52 -25.22 4.72
N ALA A 53 7.63 -24.54 5.01
CA ALA A 53 7.67 -23.09 5.20
C ALA A 53 7.35 -22.30 3.91
N ALA A 54 7.62 -22.88 2.74
CA ALA A 54 7.27 -22.29 1.45
C ALA A 54 5.79 -22.46 1.07
N ARG A 55 5.00 -23.25 1.81
CA ARG A 55 3.60 -23.50 1.47
C ARG A 55 2.69 -22.37 1.97
N PRO A 56 1.67 -21.96 1.18
CA PRO A 56 0.79 -20.84 1.51
C PRO A 56 -0.04 -21.09 2.77
N GLU A 57 -0.40 -22.34 3.06
CA GLU A 57 -1.16 -22.72 4.26
C GLU A 57 -0.36 -22.56 5.57
N VAL A 58 0.97 -22.49 5.50
CA VAL A 58 1.84 -22.24 6.64
C VAL A 58 2.30 -20.78 6.61
N ASN A 59 2.80 -20.31 5.47
CA ASN A 59 3.29 -18.95 5.33
C ASN A 59 2.21 -18.01 4.81
N TYR A 60 1.62 -17.25 5.74
CA TYR A 60 0.57 -16.28 5.42
C TYR A 60 1.02 -15.20 4.42
N LEU A 61 2.31 -14.86 4.36
CA LEU A 61 2.84 -13.91 3.36
C LEU A 61 2.84 -14.53 1.96
N GLU A 62 3.08 -15.82 1.87
CA GLU A 62 2.99 -16.57 0.62
C GLU A 62 1.53 -16.71 0.18
N ALA A 63 0.61 -17.00 1.10
CA ALA A 63 -0.82 -16.95 0.82
C ALA A 63 -1.26 -15.56 0.33
N LEU A 64 -0.77 -14.49 0.95
CA LEU A 64 -1.03 -13.11 0.53
C LEU A 64 -0.50 -12.84 -0.89
N ARG A 65 0.74 -13.28 -1.17
CA ARG A 65 1.36 -13.16 -2.50
C ARG A 65 0.49 -13.86 -3.55
N GLN A 66 0.10 -15.10 -3.31
CA GLN A 66 -0.74 -15.89 -4.21
C GLN A 66 -2.13 -15.28 -4.41
N ARG A 67 -2.76 -14.78 -3.34
CA ARG A 67 -4.07 -14.11 -3.39
C ARG A 67 -4.08 -12.94 -4.37
N TYR A 68 -2.96 -12.23 -4.50
CA TYR A 68 -2.84 -11.02 -5.31
C TYR A 68 -2.02 -11.20 -6.60
N TRP A 69 -1.49 -12.40 -6.83
CA TRP A 69 -0.65 -12.71 -7.98
C TRP A 69 -1.42 -12.55 -9.29
N GLY A 70 -1.00 -11.61 -10.13
CA GLY A 70 -1.66 -11.35 -11.42
C GLY A 70 -3.07 -10.73 -11.30
N ARG A 71 -3.56 -10.45 -10.10
CA ARG A 71 -4.87 -9.81 -9.91
C ARG A 71 -4.73 -8.30 -10.00
N ARG A 72 -5.60 -7.66 -10.79
CA ARG A 72 -5.68 -6.19 -10.92
C ARG A 72 -5.74 -5.54 -9.54
N ASP A 73 -4.94 -4.50 -9.36
CA ASP A 73 -4.89 -3.70 -8.16
C ASP A 73 -5.71 -2.42 -8.30
N GLU A 74 -5.81 -1.64 -7.22
CA GLU A 74 -6.50 -0.35 -7.23
C GLU A 74 -5.84 0.63 -8.21
N TRP A 75 -4.51 0.62 -8.34
CA TRP A 75 -3.81 1.49 -9.29
C TRP A 75 -4.13 1.15 -10.74
N ALA A 76 -4.30 -0.11 -11.12
CA ALA A 76 -4.77 -0.47 -12.45
C ALA A 76 -6.12 0.18 -12.76
N TRP A 77 -7.06 0.16 -11.81
CA TRP A 77 -8.36 0.81 -11.98
C TRP A 77 -8.27 2.34 -12.02
N VAL A 78 -7.42 2.95 -11.19
CA VAL A 78 -7.16 4.40 -11.24
C VAL A 78 -6.59 4.80 -12.59
N VAL A 79 -5.57 4.10 -13.08
CA VAL A 79 -4.96 4.36 -14.39
C VAL A 79 -5.98 4.18 -15.51
N ALA A 80 -6.81 3.13 -15.46
CA ALA A 80 -7.89 2.95 -16.44
C ALA A 80 -8.93 4.07 -16.40
N GLY A 81 -9.34 4.50 -15.20
CA GLY A 81 -10.27 5.62 -15.03
C GLY A 81 -9.72 6.94 -15.57
N VAL A 82 -8.45 7.26 -15.27
CA VAL A 82 -7.77 8.44 -15.83
C VAL A 82 -7.64 8.34 -17.35
N THR A 83 -7.29 7.17 -17.88
CA THR A 83 -7.20 6.93 -19.32
C THR A 83 -8.56 7.14 -20.01
N LEU A 84 -9.63 6.63 -19.40
CA LEU A 84 -11.00 6.83 -19.91
C LEU A 84 -11.40 8.31 -19.86
N LEU A 85 -11.09 9.01 -18.76
CA LEU A 85 -11.38 10.43 -18.61
C LEU A 85 -10.66 11.27 -19.67
N LEU A 86 -9.41 10.92 -20.01
CA LEU A 86 -8.67 11.56 -21.10
C LEU A 86 -9.38 11.35 -22.44
N CYS A 87 -9.79 10.12 -22.77
CA CYS A 87 -10.54 9.84 -24.00
C CYS A 87 -11.86 10.64 -24.06
N VAL A 88 -12.62 10.69 -22.97
CA VAL A 88 -13.88 11.46 -22.90
C VAL A 88 -13.62 12.95 -23.05
N GLY A 89 -12.59 13.49 -22.38
CA GLY A 89 -12.22 14.90 -22.49
C GLY A 89 -11.82 15.30 -23.91
N VAL A 90 -11.07 14.44 -24.60
CA VAL A 90 -10.69 14.67 -26.01
C VAL A 90 -11.89 14.60 -26.94
N ALA A 91 -12.79 13.62 -26.74
CA ALA A 91 -14.02 13.52 -27.52
C ALA A 91 -14.92 14.75 -27.31
N ALA A 92 -15.05 15.25 -26.07
CA ALA A 92 -15.80 16.46 -25.76
C ALA A 92 -15.18 17.71 -26.40
N ALA A 93 -13.85 17.83 -26.39
CA ALA A 93 -13.14 18.93 -27.06
C ALA A 93 -13.40 18.93 -28.57
N PHE A 94 -13.37 17.76 -29.23
CA PHE A 94 -13.70 17.66 -30.66
C PHE A 94 -15.18 17.95 -30.95
N ALA A 95 -16.09 17.54 -30.07
CA ALA A 95 -17.50 17.87 -30.21
C ALA A 95 -17.77 19.38 -30.14
N GLN A 96 -17.00 20.12 -29.32
CA GLN A 96 -17.15 21.57 -29.16
C GLN A 96 -16.42 22.39 -30.22
N TRP A 97 -15.20 22.02 -30.57
CA TRP A 97 -14.33 22.84 -31.44
C TRP A 97 -14.22 22.32 -32.88
N GLY A 98 -14.76 21.13 -33.15
CA GLY A 98 -14.65 20.46 -34.45
C GLY A 98 -13.23 19.90 -34.73
N LEU A 99 -13.10 19.24 -35.88
CA LEU A 99 -11.85 18.62 -36.36
C LEU A 99 -11.03 19.55 -37.27
N SER A 100 -11.30 20.86 -37.26
CA SER A 100 -10.59 21.82 -38.09
C SER A 100 -9.09 21.79 -37.78
N ALA A 101 -8.23 21.66 -38.79
CA ALA A 101 -6.77 21.48 -38.65
C ALA A 101 -6.04 22.76 -38.20
N THR A 102 -6.45 23.30 -37.05
CA THR A 102 -5.82 24.43 -36.37
C THR A 102 -4.87 23.90 -35.28
N LYS A 103 -3.86 24.69 -34.90
CA LYS A 103 -2.95 24.30 -33.80
C LYS A 103 -3.71 23.95 -32.50
N GLN A 104 -4.88 24.55 -32.30
CA GLN A 104 -5.77 24.32 -31.14
C GLN A 104 -6.42 22.93 -31.12
N SER A 105 -6.75 22.35 -32.28
CA SER A 105 -7.29 21.00 -32.35
C SER A 105 -6.23 19.90 -32.23
N LEU A 106 -4.95 20.24 -32.40
CA LEU A 106 -3.82 19.30 -32.19
C LEU A 106 -3.53 19.05 -30.71
N PHE A 107 -3.85 20.00 -29.82
CA PHE A 107 -3.60 19.85 -28.38
C PHE A 107 -4.40 18.70 -27.74
N PRO A 108 -5.72 18.54 -27.99
CA PRO A 108 -6.46 17.36 -27.56
C PRO A 108 -5.86 16.04 -28.06
N LEU A 109 -5.30 16.00 -29.28
CA LEU A 109 -4.65 14.78 -29.79
C LEU A 109 -3.41 14.40 -28.97
N VAL A 110 -2.64 15.39 -28.48
CA VAL A 110 -1.51 15.12 -27.59
C VAL A 110 -1.94 14.47 -26.28
N LEU A 111 -3.12 14.83 -25.76
CA LEU A 111 -3.69 14.17 -24.56
C LEU A 111 -4.02 12.68 -24.77
N LEU A 112 -4.03 12.18 -26.01
CA LEU A 112 -4.19 10.75 -26.31
C LEU A 112 -2.88 9.95 -26.32
N LEU A 113 -1.70 10.60 -26.36
CA LEU A 113 -0.41 9.91 -26.28
C LEU A 113 -0.26 8.93 -25.09
N PRO A 114 -0.76 9.20 -23.87
CA PRO A 114 -0.66 8.28 -22.74
C PRO A 114 -1.66 7.12 -22.82
N VAL A 115 -2.68 7.18 -23.69
CA VAL A 115 -3.76 6.19 -23.72
C VAL A 115 -3.25 4.76 -24.01
N PRO A 116 -2.38 4.52 -25.01
CA PRO A 116 -1.82 3.18 -25.23
C PRO A 116 -1.05 2.65 -24.03
N VAL A 117 -0.34 3.51 -23.31
CA VAL A 117 0.38 3.15 -22.08
C VAL A 117 -0.63 2.76 -20.99
N GLY A 118 -1.68 3.56 -20.78
CA GLY A 118 -2.73 3.28 -19.80
C GLY A 118 -3.49 1.98 -20.07
N VAL A 119 -3.88 1.74 -21.33
CA VAL A 119 -4.53 0.49 -21.74
C VAL A 119 -3.60 -0.70 -21.54
N ALA A 120 -2.34 -0.62 -22.00
CA ALA A 120 -1.37 -1.69 -21.83
C ALA A 120 -1.05 -1.96 -20.34
N PHE A 121 -1.04 -0.91 -19.51
CA PHE A 121 -0.88 -1.03 -18.06
C PHE A 121 -2.04 -1.80 -17.45
N PHE A 122 -3.29 -1.44 -17.78
CA PHE A 122 -4.48 -2.14 -17.29
C PHE A 122 -4.56 -3.60 -17.72
N LEU A 123 -4.03 -3.92 -18.90
CA LEU A 123 -3.90 -5.28 -19.42
C LEU A 123 -2.72 -6.07 -18.81
N GLY A 124 -1.92 -5.45 -17.94
CA GLY A 124 -0.82 -6.12 -17.24
C GLY A 124 0.42 -6.34 -18.11
N LYS A 125 0.63 -5.54 -19.16
CA LYS A 125 1.86 -5.61 -19.99
C LYS A 125 3.04 -5.03 -19.22
N ARG A 126 4.11 -5.83 -19.04
CA ARG A 126 5.28 -5.46 -18.21
C ARG A 126 5.96 -4.15 -18.62
N TRP A 127 6.08 -3.89 -19.93
CA TRP A 127 6.70 -2.65 -20.42
C TRP A 127 5.91 -1.40 -20.03
N ALA A 128 4.58 -1.49 -19.93
CA ALA A 128 3.72 -0.34 -19.64
C ALA A 128 3.94 0.22 -18.23
N ARG A 129 4.33 -0.65 -17.28
CA ARG A 129 4.74 -0.22 -15.93
C ARG A 129 5.97 0.69 -15.93
N HIS A 130 6.89 0.47 -16.87
CA HIS A 130 8.07 1.32 -17.03
C HIS A 130 7.72 2.57 -17.83
N ALA A 131 6.91 2.42 -18.89
CA ALA A 131 6.47 3.55 -19.72
C ALA A 131 5.59 4.57 -18.98
N LEU A 132 4.87 4.15 -17.93
CA LEU A 132 4.08 5.06 -17.10
C LEU A 132 4.94 6.13 -16.40
N LEU A 133 6.21 5.83 -16.09
CA LEU A 133 7.13 6.77 -15.42
C LEU A 133 7.49 8.00 -16.28
N PRO A 134 7.99 7.86 -17.52
CA PRO A 134 8.31 9.00 -18.37
C PRO A 134 7.07 9.67 -18.98
N THR A 135 5.88 9.05 -18.91
CA THR A 135 4.66 9.56 -19.55
C THR A 135 4.36 11.04 -19.23
N PRO A 136 4.38 11.51 -17.96
CA PRO A 136 4.13 12.92 -17.65
C PRO A 136 5.16 13.88 -18.29
N LEU A 137 6.42 13.45 -18.41
CA LEU A 137 7.48 14.26 -19.01
C LEU A 137 7.34 14.32 -20.54
N VAL A 138 7.07 13.18 -21.18
CA VAL A 138 6.81 13.11 -22.63
C VAL A 138 5.62 14.01 -22.98
N MET A 139 4.57 13.99 -22.15
CA MET A 139 3.41 14.86 -22.30
C MET A 139 3.75 16.34 -22.18
N ALA A 140 4.55 16.72 -21.17
CA ALA A 140 4.98 18.10 -21.00
C ALA A 140 5.83 18.61 -22.18
N VAL A 141 6.75 17.78 -22.69
CA VAL A 141 7.57 18.10 -23.87
C VAL A 141 6.71 18.23 -25.12
N ALA A 142 5.77 17.30 -25.35
CA ALA A 142 4.87 17.38 -26.49
C ALA A 142 3.98 18.64 -26.44
N ALA A 143 3.47 18.99 -25.25
CA ALA A 143 2.71 20.21 -25.02
C ALA A 143 3.54 21.49 -25.24
N ASP A 144 4.79 21.52 -24.77
CA ASP A 144 5.73 22.64 -24.96
C ASP A 144 6.05 22.90 -26.45
N VAL A 145 6.24 21.83 -27.24
CA VAL A 145 6.48 21.94 -28.69
C VAL A 145 5.29 22.60 -29.40
N LEU A 146 4.06 22.36 -28.94
CA LEU A 146 2.84 22.96 -29.51
C LEU A 146 2.58 24.37 -28.97
N TYR A 147 2.86 24.62 -27.69
CA TYR A 147 2.50 25.84 -26.96
C TYR A 147 3.65 26.32 -26.05
N ARG A 148 4.65 26.97 -26.65
CA ARG A 148 5.86 27.43 -25.93
C ARG A 148 5.57 28.40 -24.77
N ASP A 149 4.50 29.18 -24.86
CA ASP A 149 4.13 30.17 -23.83
C ASP A 149 3.73 29.49 -22.51
N GLY A 150 3.29 28.23 -22.55
CA GLY A 150 2.83 27.44 -21.41
C GLY A 150 3.90 26.56 -20.76
N ARG A 151 5.16 26.60 -21.21
CA ARG A 151 6.22 25.65 -20.80
C ARG A 151 6.31 25.42 -19.29
N PHE A 152 6.35 26.51 -18.52
CA PHE A 152 6.50 26.45 -17.07
C PHE A 152 5.33 25.70 -16.42
N LEU A 153 4.10 25.97 -16.89
CA LEU A 153 2.90 25.32 -16.39
C LEU A 153 2.89 23.82 -16.71
N PHE A 154 3.28 23.42 -17.92
CA PHE A 154 3.32 22.01 -18.30
C PHE A 154 4.32 21.21 -17.47
N PHE A 155 5.53 21.74 -17.26
CA PHE A 155 6.53 21.10 -16.39
C PHE A 155 6.08 21.07 -14.94
N LEU A 156 5.46 22.14 -14.43
CA LEU A 156 4.89 22.17 -13.08
C LEU A 156 3.82 21.09 -12.88
N CYS A 157 2.93 20.91 -13.86
CA CYS A 157 1.90 19.87 -13.84
C CYS A 157 2.46 18.44 -14.00
N ALA A 158 3.62 18.28 -14.65
CA ALA A 158 4.26 16.97 -14.81
C ALA A 158 4.83 16.44 -13.48
N ILE A 159 5.25 17.30 -12.56
CA ILE A 159 5.88 16.92 -11.29
C ILE A 159 4.95 16.03 -10.43
N PRO A 160 3.69 16.41 -10.13
CA PRO A 160 2.75 15.53 -9.43
C PRO A 160 2.52 14.21 -10.15
N GLY A 161 2.40 14.25 -11.48
CA GLY A 161 2.23 13.05 -12.32
C GLY A 161 3.39 12.08 -12.17
N LEU A 162 4.63 12.58 -12.19
CA LEU A 162 5.84 11.78 -12.01
C LEU A 162 5.91 11.17 -10.60
N PHE A 163 5.55 11.94 -9.57
CA PHE A 163 5.52 11.44 -8.20
C PHE A 163 4.49 10.32 -8.03
N ILE A 164 3.29 10.46 -8.60
CA ILE A 164 2.26 9.42 -8.60
C ILE A 164 2.75 8.20 -9.39
N ALA A 165 3.32 8.38 -10.57
CA ALA A 165 3.86 7.27 -11.37
C ALA A 165 4.96 6.51 -10.62
N LEU A 166 5.87 7.22 -9.93
CA LEU A 166 6.92 6.61 -9.11
C LEU A 166 6.32 5.84 -7.92
N ARG A 167 5.29 6.39 -7.27
CA ARG A 167 4.57 5.72 -6.20
C ARG A 167 3.90 4.44 -6.69
N ILE A 168 3.17 4.47 -7.80
CA ILE A 168 2.56 3.30 -8.45
C ILE A 168 3.65 2.26 -8.77
N HIS A 169 4.77 2.71 -9.33
CA HIS A 169 5.86 1.83 -9.70
C HIS A 169 6.46 1.12 -8.48
N ARG A 170 6.67 1.83 -7.38
CA ARG A 170 7.25 1.24 -6.15
C ARG A 170 6.25 0.44 -5.32
N ASP A 171 4.96 0.53 -5.61
CA ASP A 171 3.91 -0.13 -4.85
C ASP A 171 3.98 -1.67 -4.94
N ALA A 172 3.98 -2.35 -3.80
CA ALA A 172 4.08 -3.80 -3.72
C ALA A 172 2.85 -4.52 -4.31
N ARG A 173 1.65 -3.95 -4.18
CA ARG A 173 0.43 -4.52 -4.74
C ARG A 173 0.44 -4.43 -6.27
N ASN A 174 1.00 -3.35 -6.80
CA ASN A 174 1.22 -3.19 -8.23
C ASN A 174 2.26 -4.19 -8.77
N GLN A 175 3.38 -4.39 -8.06
CA GLN A 175 4.36 -5.42 -8.43
C GLN A 175 3.74 -6.83 -8.51
N LEU A 176 2.87 -7.19 -7.57
CA LEU A 176 2.13 -8.46 -7.58
C LEU A 176 1.17 -8.59 -8.77
N PHE A 177 0.53 -7.50 -9.19
CA PHE A 177 -0.30 -7.48 -10.40
C PHE A 177 0.53 -7.82 -11.65
N PHE A 178 1.74 -7.27 -11.78
CA PHE A 178 2.65 -7.57 -12.90
C PHE A 178 3.46 -8.87 -12.73
N ARG A 179 3.16 -9.68 -11.70
CA ARG A 179 3.83 -10.96 -11.39
C ARG A 179 5.35 -10.79 -11.21
N LEU A 180 5.75 -9.71 -10.55
CA LEU A 180 7.14 -9.44 -10.19
C LEU A 180 7.46 -10.01 -8.80
N PRO A 181 8.73 -10.41 -8.55
CA PRO A 181 9.15 -10.83 -7.22
C PRO A 181 9.05 -9.65 -6.24
N VAL A 182 8.53 -9.91 -5.05
CA VAL A 182 8.37 -8.93 -3.97
C VAL A 182 9.07 -9.46 -2.72
N SER A 183 9.80 -8.59 -2.02
CA SER A 183 10.48 -8.97 -0.78
C SER A 183 9.49 -9.32 0.34
N SER A 184 9.90 -10.20 1.25
CA SER A 184 9.11 -10.57 2.43
C SER A 184 8.75 -9.37 3.30
N GLY A 185 9.65 -8.39 3.42
CA GLY A 185 9.40 -7.12 4.13
C GLY A 185 8.27 -6.30 3.50
N SER A 186 8.25 -6.17 2.18
CA SER A 186 7.18 -5.44 1.46
C SER A 186 5.84 -6.16 1.53
N LEU A 187 5.83 -7.50 1.50
CA LEU A 187 4.61 -8.30 1.72
C LEU A 187 4.10 -8.15 3.16
N LYS A 188 4.99 -8.16 4.15
CA LYS A 188 4.63 -7.92 5.55
C LYS A 188 4.06 -6.52 5.73
N LEU A 189 4.67 -5.51 5.12
CA LEU A 189 4.14 -4.15 5.13
C LEU A 189 2.75 -4.13 4.49
N LEU A 190 2.54 -4.76 3.33
CA LEU A 190 1.23 -4.83 2.68
C LEU A 190 0.17 -5.53 3.57
N TRP A 191 0.55 -6.62 4.24
CA TRP A 191 -0.29 -7.29 5.24
C TRP A 191 -0.67 -6.33 6.36
N ASP A 192 0.32 -5.64 6.90
CA ASP A 192 0.17 -4.65 7.95
C ASP A 192 -0.70 -3.46 7.53
N LEU A 193 -0.72 -3.12 6.23
CA LEU A 193 -1.56 -2.05 5.72
C LEU A 193 -3.03 -2.45 5.57
N ARG A 194 -3.33 -3.70 5.20
CA ARG A 194 -4.69 -4.11 4.77
C ARG A 194 -5.40 -5.08 5.69
N PHE A 195 -4.65 -5.90 6.42
CA PHE A 195 -5.20 -7.02 7.18
C PHE A 195 -4.91 -6.92 8.68
N ASN A 196 -3.75 -6.37 9.07
CA ASN A 196 -3.43 -6.18 10.48
C ASN A 196 -4.19 -4.99 11.07
N ASN A 197 -5.39 -5.26 11.59
CA ASN A 197 -6.25 -4.32 12.29
C ASN A 197 -6.36 -2.94 11.59
N PRO A 198 -6.96 -2.87 10.39
CA PRO A 198 -7.04 -1.62 9.61
C PRO A 198 -7.81 -0.50 10.33
N LEU A 199 -8.73 -0.85 11.24
CA LEU A 199 -9.47 0.12 12.05
C LEU A 199 -8.57 0.88 13.01
N ALA A 200 -7.53 0.26 13.57
CA ALA A 200 -6.57 0.94 14.44
C ALA A 200 -5.85 2.07 13.70
N ARG A 201 -5.51 1.84 12.43
CA ARG A 201 -4.93 2.88 11.59
C ARG A 201 -5.94 3.97 11.26
N GLN A 202 -7.18 3.62 10.91
CA GLN A 202 -8.21 4.61 10.64
C GLN A 202 -8.48 5.47 11.88
N ALA A 203 -8.52 4.87 13.07
CA ALA A 203 -8.62 5.59 14.34
C ALA A 203 -7.49 6.61 14.51
N LEU A 204 -6.25 6.23 14.23
CA LEU A 204 -5.11 7.13 14.26
C LEU A 204 -5.24 8.28 13.23
N HIS A 205 -5.62 7.96 11.99
CA HIS A 205 -5.81 8.95 10.93
C HIS A 205 -6.91 9.96 11.31
N PHE A 206 -8.09 9.49 11.71
CA PHE A 206 -9.18 10.36 12.13
C PHE A 206 -8.83 11.13 13.41
N GLY A 207 -8.12 10.52 14.35
CA GLY A 207 -7.65 11.20 15.56
C GLY A 207 -6.70 12.35 15.24
N PHE A 208 -5.74 12.13 14.34
CA PHE A 208 -4.85 13.20 13.87
C PHE A 208 -5.62 14.30 13.12
N SER A 209 -6.49 13.92 12.18
CA SER A 209 -7.33 14.88 11.46
C SER A 209 -8.28 15.64 12.38
N ALA A 210 -8.70 15.04 13.50
CA ALA A 210 -9.57 15.68 14.48
C ALA A 210 -8.91 16.89 15.13
N VAL A 211 -7.57 16.96 15.22
CA VAL A 211 -6.84 18.14 15.70
C VAL A 211 -7.19 19.40 14.90
N PHE A 212 -7.39 19.25 13.60
CA PHE A 212 -7.76 20.35 12.70
C PHE A 212 -9.28 20.46 12.50
N MET A 213 -10.00 19.33 12.58
CA MET A 213 -11.44 19.26 12.34
C MET A 213 -12.12 18.43 13.44
N PRO A 214 -12.54 19.05 14.57
CA PRO A 214 -12.99 18.33 15.76
C PRO A 214 -14.21 17.41 15.52
N LEU A 215 -14.99 17.66 14.48
CA LEU A 215 -16.11 16.80 14.06
C LEU A 215 -15.70 15.36 13.70
N LEU A 216 -14.41 15.10 13.42
CA LEU A 216 -13.90 13.76 13.13
C LEU A 216 -13.59 12.94 14.39
N ALA A 217 -13.58 13.57 15.57
CA ALA A 217 -13.26 12.91 16.84
C ALA A 217 -14.18 11.70 17.15
N PRO A 218 -15.51 11.76 17.00
CA PRO A 218 -16.37 10.60 17.29
C PRO A 218 -16.03 9.39 16.43
N VAL A 219 -15.68 9.61 15.15
CA VAL A 219 -15.26 8.54 14.24
C VAL A 219 -13.95 7.93 14.72
N ALA A 220 -12.98 8.74 15.15
CA ALA A 220 -11.73 8.27 15.72
C ALA A 220 -11.94 7.39 16.96
N LEU A 221 -12.84 7.79 17.86
CA LEU A 221 -13.20 7.04 19.08
C LEU A 221 -13.84 5.69 18.74
N ILE A 222 -14.83 5.67 17.85
CA ILE A 222 -15.52 4.44 17.44
C ILE A 222 -14.54 3.49 16.77
N CYS A 223 -13.77 3.98 15.79
CA CYS A 223 -12.75 3.16 15.12
C CYS A 223 -11.73 2.62 16.11
N GLY A 224 -11.29 3.43 17.08
CA GLY A 224 -10.31 3.03 18.08
C GLY A 224 -10.85 1.98 19.04
N ALA A 225 -12.07 2.15 19.55
CA ALA A 225 -12.71 1.19 20.45
C ALA A 225 -12.92 -0.16 19.75
N VAL A 226 -13.48 -0.17 18.53
CA VAL A 226 -13.67 -1.39 17.74
C VAL A 226 -12.32 -2.00 17.34
N ALA A 227 -11.29 -1.20 17.11
CA ALA A 227 -9.96 -1.72 16.83
C ALA A 227 -9.37 -2.47 18.04
N LEU A 228 -9.58 -1.99 19.27
CA LEU A 228 -9.08 -2.65 20.47
C LEU A 228 -9.76 -4.01 20.71
N THR A 229 -11.04 -4.14 20.38
CA THR A 229 -11.74 -5.44 20.50
C THR A 229 -11.28 -6.48 19.47
N ARG A 230 -10.60 -6.05 18.40
CA ARG A 230 -10.05 -6.91 17.34
C ARG A 230 -8.59 -7.29 17.54
N VAL A 231 -7.96 -6.88 18.64
CA VAL A 231 -6.57 -7.26 18.94
C VAL A 231 -6.54 -8.71 19.39
N ASP A 232 -5.83 -9.55 18.66
CA ASP A 232 -5.60 -10.95 19.01
C ASP A 232 -4.13 -11.31 18.76
N LEU A 233 -3.36 -11.37 19.86
CA LEU A 233 -1.95 -11.73 19.84
C LEU A 233 -1.72 -13.24 19.66
N LYS A 234 -2.75 -14.06 19.87
CA LYS A 234 -2.69 -15.52 19.71
C LYS A 234 -3.10 -15.96 18.31
N ALA A 235 -3.74 -15.09 17.53
CA ALA A 235 -4.00 -15.33 16.12
C ALA A 235 -2.69 -15.63 15.36
N THR A 236 -2.80 -16.44 14.30
CA THR A 236 -1.67 -16.77 13.43
C THR A 236 -2.01 -16.36 12.00
N PRO A 237 -1.41 -15.27 11.47
CA PRO A 237 -0.45 -14.37 12.11
C PRO A 237 -1.09 -13.46 13.20
N PRO A 238 -0.29 -12.92 14.13
CA PRO A 238 -0.80 -12.08 15.22
C PRO A 238 -1.41 -10.78 14.67
N ILE A 239 -2.55 -10.41 15.23
CA ILE A 239 -3.26 -9.17 14.90
C ILE A 239 -2.98 -8.17 16.03
N ASP A 240 -2.09 -7.21 15.77
CA ASP A 240 -1.68 -6.19 16.73
C ASP A 240 -1.53 -4.83 16.07
N ARG A 241 -2.26 -3.84 16.61
CA ARG A 241 -2.05 -2.40 16.42
C ARG A 241 -2.62 -1.59 17.59
N ARG A 242 -2.59 -2.16 18.81
CA ARG A 242 -3.23 -1.52 19.98
C ARG A 242 -2.74 -0.09 20.24
N GLY A 243 -1.45 0.17 20.02
CA GLY A 243 -0.87 1.51 20.18
C GLY A 243 -1.53 2.55 19.27
N GLN A 244 -1.76 2.22 17.99
CA GLN A 244 -2.41 3.14 17.04
C GLN A 244 -3.85 3.41 17.42
N ALA A 245 -4.58 2.38 17.89
CA ALA A 245 -5.94 2.52 18.36
C ALA A 245 -6.03 3.43 19.59
N ILE A 246 -5.17 3.21 20.59
CA ILE A 246 -5.09 4.04 21.81
C ILE A 246 -4.76 5.48 21.45
N THR A 247 -3.74 5.72 20.61
CA THR A 247 -3.39 7.07 20.16
C THR A 247 -4.56 7.75 19.44
N GLY A 248 -5.26 7.04 18.57
CA GLY A 248 -6.47 7.55 17.91
C GLY A 248 -7.56 7.97 18.90
N ILE A 249 -7.81 7.15 19.93
CA ILE A 249 -8.77 7.48 21.00
C ILE A 249 -8.33 8.72 21.77
N VAL A 250 -7.07 8.76 22.21
CA VAL A 250 -6.53 9.90 22.97
C VAL A 250 -6.65 11.20 22.18
N LEU A 251 -6.24 11.19 20.90
CA LEU A 251 -6.39 12.37 20.04
C LEU A 251 -7.85 12.75 19.82
N GLY A 252 -8.75 11.77 19.69
CA GLY A 252 -10.18 11.99 19.58
C GLY A 252 -10.81 12.60 20.84
N LEU A 253 -10.31 12.30 22.04
CA LEU A 253 -10.79 12.93 23.28
C LEU A 253 -10.17 14.32 23.50
N VAL A 254 -8.87 14.45 23.27
CA VAL A 254 -8.13 15.69 23.56
C VAL A 254 -8.48 16.79 22.57
N SER A 255 -8.64 16.48 21.28
CA SER A 255 -8.87 17.52 20.27
C SER A 255 -10.13 18.36 20.54
N PRO A 256 -11.34 17.76 20.72
CA PRO A 256 -12.53 18.55 21.01
C PRO A 256 -12.42 19.38 22.29
N ALA A 257 -11.71 18.88 23.30
CA ALA A 257 -11.46 19.63 24.54
C ALA A 257 -10.58 20.86 24.29
N VAL A 258 -9.48 20.72 23.53
CA VAL A 258 -8.62 21.84 23.13
C VAL A 258 -9.41 22.87 22.31
N TRP A 259 -10.24 22.41 21.39
CA TRP A 259 -11.11 23.28 20.61
C TRP A 259 -12.11 24.04 21.49
N GLY A 260 -12.84 23.33 22.35
CA GLY A 260 -13.87 23.90 23.21
C GLY A 260 -13.32 24.88 24.25
N PHE A 261 -12.21 24.54 24.92
CA PHE A 261 -11.71 25.31 26.06
C PHE A 261 -10.66 26.34 25.70
N ALA A 262 -9.91 26.18 24.61
CA ALA A 262 -8.80 27.06 24.27
C ALA A 262 -9.00 27.78 22.93
N LEU A 263 -9.21 27.03 21.83
CA LEU A 263 -9.20 27.62 20.49
C LEU A 263 -10.43 28.47 20.21
N LEU A 264 -11.64 27.98 20.51
CA LEU A 264 -12.88 28.75 20.29
C LEU A 264 -12.89 30.07 21.08
N PRO A 265 -12.55 30.11 22.39
CA PRO A 265 -12.49 31.37 23.13
C PRO A 265 -11.42 32.35 22.64
N VAL A 266 -10.30 31.85 22.12
CA VAL A 266 -9.24 32.71 21.53
C VAL A 266 -9.71 33.25 20.19
N LEU A 267 -10.30 32.41 19.34
CA LEU A 267 -10.82 32.79 18.05
C LEU A 267 -11.96 33.81 18.18
N ASP A 268 -12.88 33.61 19.12
CA ASP A 268 -13.98 34.52 19.41
C ASP A 268 -13.48 35.90 19.87
N ARG A 269 -12.49 35.94 20.78
CA ARG A 269 -11.84 37.19 21.20
C ARG A 269 -11.14 37.90 20.04
N TRP A 270 -10.44 37.15 19.21
CA TRP A 270 -9.73 37.70 18.05
C TRP A 270 -10.69 38.25 16.99
N LEU A 271 -11.73 37.50 16.63
CA LEU A 271 -12.78 37.95 15.71
C LEU A 271 -13.50 39.19 16.24
N SER A 272 -13.90 39.19 17.51
CA SER A 272 -14.49 40.37 18.16
C SER A 272 -13.58 41.60 18.05
N SER A 273 -12.26 41.45 18.26
CA SER A 273 -11.31 42.56 18.15
C SER A 273 -11.16 43.16 16.74
N MET A 274 -11.54 42.42 15.69
CA MET A 274 -11.53 42.91 14.31
C MET A 274 -12.84 43.58 13.91
N VAL A 275 -13.97 43.14 14.47
CA VAL A 275 -15.30 43.70 14.16
C VAL A 275 -15.54 45.03 14.88
N TYR A 276 -15.00 45.21 16.09
CA TYR A 276 -15.17 46.41 16.91
C TYR A 276 -14.06 47.46 16.74
N LYS A 277 -13.33 47.42 15.62
CA LYS A 277 -12.42 48.51 15.18
C LYS A 277 -13.04 49.25 14.01
#